data_AF-A0A951QDH8-F1
#
_entry.id   AF-A0A951QDH8-F1
#
_cell.length_a   1.000
_cell.length_b   1.000
_cell.length_c   1.000
_cell.angle_alpha   90.00
_cell.angle_beta   90.00
_cell.angle_gamma   90.00
#
_symmetry.space_group_name_H-M   'P 1'
#
loop_
_entity.id
_entity.type
_entity.pdbx_description
1 polymer ?
#
loop_
_entity_poly.entity_id
_entity_poly.type
_entity_poly.pdbx_seq_one_letter_code
_entity_poly.pdbx_strand_id
1 'polypeptide(L)'
;MSEVITDTSPIQYLHQTNFLNLLPALYGQIIMPQAVADELAEGRSQGVLLPDPDSLSWITLRQVSEPILVPDLPNIGKGEREVLSLALMMPDALVILDDALARNYARQLDLAFTGTLGVLLKAKQLGHVESIAPILDQLNALNFRVAQSTAAAVLKLANEGN
;
A
#
# COMPACT_ATOMS: atom_id res chain seq x y z
N MET A 1 -6.68 14.63 10.74
CA MET A 1 -6.61 13.59 9.69
C MET A 1 -5.49 12.66 10.08
N SER A 2 -5.73 11.35 10.02
CA SER A 2 -4.70 10.36 10.28
C SER A 2 -3.62 10.43 9.21
N GLU A 3 -2.35 10.35 9.63
CA GLU A 3 -1.23 10.19 8.71
C GLU A 3 -1.36 8.86 7.96
N VAL A 4 -1.03 8.83 6.67
CA VAL A 4 -1.11 7.62 5.85
C VAL A 4 0.29 7.29 5.35
N ILE A 5 0.74 6.07 5.59
CA ILE A 5 2.09 5.62 5.24
C ILE A 5 1.98 4.45 4.27
N THR A 6 2.70 4.49 3.16
CA THR A 6 2.62 3.44 2.13
C THR A 6 3.91 2.65 2.01
N ASP A 7 3.77 1.36 1.74
CA ASP A 7 4.83 0.48 1.26
C ASP A 7 4.95 0.53 -0.28
N THR A 8 5.96 -0.17 -0.82
CA THR A 8 6.27 -0.30 -2.24
C THR A 8 5.13 -0.96 -3.02
N SER A 9 4.58 -2.06 -2.49
CA SER A 9 3.63 -2.90 -3.24
C SER A 9 2.34 -2.16 -3.67
N PRO A 10 1.64 -1.39 -2.81
CA PRO A 10 0.46 -0.65 -3.24
C PRO A 10 0.75 0.42 -4.30
N ILE A 11 1.89 1.10 -4.19
CA ILE A 11 2.31 2.12 -5.16
C ILE A 11 2.58 1.47 -6.51
N GLN A 12 3.32 0.36 -6.53
CA GLN A 12 3.61 -0.41 -7.74
C GLN A 12 2.31 -0.84 -8.44
N TYR A 13 1.42 -1.54 -7.72
CA TYR A 13 0.25 -2.15 -8.34
C TYR A 13 -0.77 -1.12 -8.80
N LEU A 14 -1.01 -0.06 -8.02
CA LEU A 14 -1.89 1.02 -8.45
C LEU A 14 -1.29 1.80 -9.63
N HIS A 15 0.03 1.96 -9.69
CA HIS A 15 0.69 2.56 -10.85
C HIS A 15 0.53 1.69 -12.12
N GLN A 16 0.84 0.40 -12.02
CA GLN A 16 0.79 -0.53 -13.16
C GLN A 16 -0.63 -0.78 -13.67
N THR A 17 -1.65 -0.57 -12.84
CA THR A 17 -3.06 -0.63 -13.23
C THR A 17 -3.63 0.75 -13.62
N ASN A 18 -2.82 1.81 -13.61
CA ASN A 18 -3.23 3.18 -13.95
C ASN A 18 -4.27 3.81 -12.98
N PHE A 19 -4.26 3.39 -11.71
CA PHE A 19 -5.14 3.87 -10.63
C PHE A 19 -4.38 4.53 -9.47
N LEU A 20 -3.11 4.92 -9.68
CA LEU A 20 -2.29 5.55 -8.65
C LEU A 20 -2.91 6.85 -8.09
N ASN A 21 -3.67 7.58 -8.90
CA ASN A 21 -4.37 8.80 -8.52
C ASN A 21 -5.47 8.59 -7.46
N LEU A 22 -5.90 7.35 -7.20
CA LEU A 22 -6.83 7.05 -6.11
C LEU A 22 -6.23 7.36 -4.73
N LEU A 23 -4.93 7.20 -4.57
CA LEU A 23 -4.25 7.45 -3.30
C LEU A 23 -4.43 8.90 -2.81
N PRO A 24 -4.03 9.94 -3.57
CA PRO A 24 -4.27 11.31 -3.15
C PRO A 24 -5.76 11.69 -3.10
N ALA A 25 -6.61 11.10 -3.94
CA ALA A 25 -8.05 11.36 -3.88
C ALA A 25 -8.68 10.86 -2.57
N LEU A 26 -8.19 9.73 -2.03
CA LEU A 26 -8.75 9.08 -0.85
C LEU A 26 -8.11 9.50 0.47
N TYR A 27 -6.85 9.94 0.43
CA TYR A 27 -6.03 10.16 1.62
C TYR A 27 -5.32 11.52 1.63
N GLY A 28 -5.31 12.26 0.53
CA GLY A 28 -4.59 13.52 0.42
C GLY A 28 -3.08 13.31 0.35
N GLN A 29 -2.36 13.70 1.41
CA GLN A 29 -0.91 13.52 1.50
C GLN A 29 -0.58 12.14 2.06
N ILE A 30 0.46 11.51 1.50
CA ILE A 30 0.93 10.19 1.93
C ILE A 30 2.42 10.28 2.25
N ILE A 31 2.79 9.68 3.37
CA ILE A 31 4.17 9.52 3.78
C ILE A 31 4.74 8.26 3.15
N MET A 32 5.91 8.38 2.56
CA MET A 32 6.68 7.26 2.04
C MET A 32 8.04 7.22 2.76
N PRO A 33 8.40 6.11 3.42
CA PRO A 33 9.74 5.99 3.98
C PRO A 33 10.82 5.98 2.90
N GLN A 34 12.03 6.43 3.22
CA GLN A 34 13.13 6.44 2.26
C GLN A 34 13.44 5.05 1.71
N ALA A 35 13.43 4.00 2.54
CA ALA A 35 13.70 2.64 2.04
C ALA A 35 12.70 2.19 0.96
N VAL A 36 11.44 2.61 1.05
CA VAL A 36 10.42 2.33 0.03
C VAL A 36 10.72 3.07 -1.27
N ALA A 37 11.15 4.34 -1.18
CA ALA A 37 11.58 5.09 -2.36
C ALA A 37 12.83 4.48 -3.03
N ASP A 38 13.78 3.98 -2.22
CA ASP A 38 14.98 3.30 -2.70
C ASP A 38 14.62 1.98 -3.41
N GLU A 39 13.69 1.20 -2.87
CA GLU A 39 13.17 -0.02 -3.50
C GLU A 39 12.48 0.27 -4.84
N LEU A 40 11.70 1.35 -4.92
CA LEU A 40 11.11 1.80 -6.18
C LEU A 40 12.18 2.21 -7.20
N ALA A 41 13.23 2.92 -6.77
CA ALA A 41 14.34 3.31 -7.64
C ALA A 41 15.11 2.09 -8.17
N GLU A 42 15.36 1.09 -7.33
CA GLU A 42 15.99 -0.17 -7.73
C GLU A 42 15.11 -0.96 -8.70
N GLY A 43 13.80 -1.07 -8.45
CA GLY A 43 12.88 -1.70 -9.40
C GLY A 43 12.86 -1.00 -10.77
N ARG A 44 12.94 0.35 -10.78
CA ARG A 44 13.07 1.13 -12.03
C ARG A 44 14.37 0.82 -12.76
N SER A 45 15.51 0.72 -12.07
CA SER A 45 16.81 0.40 -12.68
C SER A 45 16.81 -1.00 -13.32
N GLN A 46 16.01 -1.92 -12.78
CA GLN A 46 15.78 -3.27 -13.31
C GLN A 46 14.73 -3.32 -14.44
N GLY A 47 14.15 -2.19 -14.84
CA GLY A 47 13.19 -2.08 -15.94
C GLY A 47 11.73 -2.36 -15.56
N VAL A 48 11.40 -2.42 -14.27
CA VAL A 48 10.02 -2.53 -13.81
C VAL A 48 9.31 -1.18 -13.99
N LEU A 49 8.07 -1.21 -14.50
CA LEU A 49 7.25 -0.01 -14.66
C LEU A 49 6.76 0.48 -13.29
N LEU A 50 7.51 1.42 -12.70
CA LEU A 50 7.26 2.00 -11.39
C LEU A 50 7.28 3.54 -11.46
N PRO A 51 6.51 4.23 -10.62
CA PRO A 51 6.52 5.69 -10.60
C PRO A 51 7.80 6.23 -9.98
N ASP A 52 8.11 7.49 -10.27
CA ASP A 52 9.11 8.23 -9.52
C ASP A 52 8.45 8.94 -8.33
N PRO A 53 8.78 8.62 -7.06
CA PRO A 53 8.23 9.32 -5.90
C PRO A 53 8.41 10.83 -5.96
N ASP A 54 9.53 11.33 -6.49
CA ASP A 54 9.81 12.77 -6.60
C ASP A 54 8.87 13.48 -7.60
N SER A 55 8.25 12.74 -8.52
CA SER A 55 7.26 13.28 -9.44
C SER A 55 5.84 13.38 -8.85
N LEU A 56 5.62 12.80 -7.66
CA LEU A 56 4.32 12.71 -7.02
C LEU A 56 4.21 13.78 -5.92
N SER A 57 3.59 14.92 -6.24
CA SER A 57 3.47 16.08 -5.32
C SER A 57 2.66 15.83 -4.03
N TRP A 58 2.01 14.68 -3.93
CA TRP A 58 1.25 14.23 -2.76
C TRP A 58 2.00 13.22 -1.90
N ILE A 59 3.23 12.84 -2.30
CA ILE A 59 4.12 12.02 -1.50
C ILE A 59 5.09 12.92 -0.74
N THR A 60 5.20 12.66 0.56
CA THR A 60 6.24 13.22 1.42
C THR A 60 7.22 12.12 1.81
N LEU A 61 8.45 12.21 1.30
CA LEU A 61 9.52 11.28 1.70
C LEU A 61 9.93 11.54 3.15
N ARG A 62 10.07 10.46 3.93
CA ARG A 62 10.48 10.55 5.34
C ARG A 62 11.61 9.59 5.66
N GLN A 63 12.69 10.14 6.20
CA GLN A 63 13.83 9.37 6.70
C GLN A 63 13.49 8.75 8.06
N VAL A 64 13.91 7.50 8.25
CA VAL A 64 13.81 6.80 9.53
C VAL A 64 15.23 6.61 10.08
N SER A 65 15.69 7.57 10.88
CA SER A 65 17.07 7.56 11.40
C SER A 65 17.33 6.43 12.40
N GLU A 66 16.33 6.13 13.23
CA GLU A 66 16.34 5.03 14.19
C GLU A 66 15.01 4.30 14.08
N PRO A 67 14.93 3.23 13.26
CA PRO A 67 13.73 2.40 13.23
C PRO A 67 13.49 1.89 14.64
N ILE A 68 12.27 2.04 15.15
CA ILE A 68 11.92 1.46 16.44
C ILE A 68 12.29 -0.02 16.36
N LEU A 69 13.15 -0.45 17.29
CA LEU A 69 13.48 -1.85 17.48
C LEU A 69 12.21 -2.55 17.96
N VAL A 70 11.38 -2.96 17.01
CA VAL A 70 10.34 -3.95 17.25
C VAL A 70 11.11 -5.27 17.35
N PRO A 71 11.21 -5.88 18.55
CA PRO A 71 11.93 -7.13 18.71
C PRO A 71 11.36 -8.16 17.74
N ASP A 72 12.24 -8.81 16.99
CA ASP A 72 11.88 -9.95 16.13
C ASP A 72 10.78 -9.68 15.09
N LEU A 73 11.09 -8.86 14.08
CA LEU A 73 10.45 -8.94 12.77
C LEU A 73 11.31 -9.79 11.80
N PRO A 74 11.57 -11.10 12.04
CA PRO A 74 12.34 -11.91 11.11
C PRO A 74 11.63 -11.94 9.76
N ASN A 75 12.42 -11.86 8.69
CA ASN A 75 11.98 -12.01 7.30
C ASN A 75 11.11 -10.88 6.72
N ILE A 76 11.07 -9.68 7.33
CA ILE A 76 10.53 -8.48 6.66
C ILE A 76 11.63 -7.64 6.01
N GLY A 77 11.28 -6.99 4.91
CA GLY A 77 12.16 -6.10 4.16
C GLY A 77 12.48 -4.81 4.91
N LYS A 78 13.44 -4.04 4.38
CA LYS A 78 13.81 -2.73 4.94
C LYS A 78 12.64 -1.73 4.78
N GLY A 79 11.99 -1.69 3.61
CA GLY A 79 10.81 -0.85 3.36
C GLY A 79 9.70 -1.08 4.38
N GLU A 80 9.26 -2.33 4.53
CA GLU A 80 8.22 -2.73 5.49
C GLU A 80 8.56 -2.33 6.94
N ARG A 81 9.82 -2.52 7.35
CA ARG A 81 10.28 -2.15 8.69
C ARG A 81 10.18 -0.66 8.93
N GLU A 82 10.57 0.16 7.95
CA GLU A 82 10.47 1.62 8.06
C GLU A 82 9.01 2.08 8.05
N VAL A 83 8.12 1.47 7.26
CA VAL A 83 6.68 1.75 7.29
C VAL A 83 6.10 1.51 8.69
N LEU A 84 6.34 0.33 9.26
CA LEU A 84 5.84 -0.03 10.60
C LEU A 84 6.45 0.87 11.68
N SER A 85 7.74 1.18 11.59
CA SER A 85 8.42 2.08 12.54
C SER A 85 7.84 3.49 12.50
N LEU A 86 7.60 4.04 11.31
CA LEU A 86 6.96 5.36 11.16
C LEU A 86 5.55 5.37 11.75
N ALA A 87 4.78 4.31 11.51
CA ALA A 87 3.42 4.20 12.03
C ALA A 87 3.37 4.15 13.55
N LEU A 88 4.31 3.44 14.19
CA LEU A 88 4.43 3.42 15.66
C LEU A 88 4.77 4.78 16.27
N MET A 89 5.44 5.65 15.52
CA MET A 89 5.76 7.02 15.97
C MET A 89 4.63 8.03 15.71
N MET A 90 3.58 7.63 14.97
CA MET A 90 2.52 8.52 14.52
C MET A 90 1.16 8.03 15.04
N PRO A 91 0.56 8.72 16.03
CA PRO A 91 -0.76 8.37 16.52
C PRO A 91 -1.80 8.29 15.40
N ASP A 92 -2.66 7.27 15.48
CA ASP A 92 -3.76 7.02 14.54
C ASP A 92 -3.34 6.84 13.07
N ALA A 93 -2.07 6.56 12.80
CA ALA A 93 -1.59 6.35 11.43
C ALA A 93 -2.24 5.13 10.78
N LEU A 94 -2.52 5.25 9.48
CA LEU A 94 -2.96 4.16 8.62
C LEU A 94 -1.80 3.72 7.72
N VAL A 95 -1.42 2.45 7.79
CA VAL A 95 -0.43 1.87 6.87
C VAL A 95 -1.10 1.18 5.68
N ILE A 96 -0.54 1.33 4.49
CA ILE A 96 -0.98 0.62 3.27
C ILE A 96 0.05 -0.47 2.96
N LEU A 97 -0.35 -1.73 3.15
CA LEU A 97 0.50 -2.93 3.08
C LEU A 97 -0.24 -4.06 2.36
N ASP A 98 0.41 -4.72 1.39
CA ASP A 98 -0.14 -5.94 0.76
C ASP A 98 0.47 -7.22 1.32
N ASP A 99 1.73 -7.19 1.78
CA ASP A 99 2.42 -8.38 2.28
C ASP A 99 1.73 -8.98 3.52
N ALA A 100 1.59 -10.30 3.51
CA ALA A 100 0.87 -11.02 4.56
C ALA A 100 1.59 -10.98 5.91
N LEU A 101 2.92 -11.03 5.90
CA LEU A 101 3.76 -10.93 7.09
C LEU A 101 3.76 -9.51 7.62
N ALA A 102 3.92 -8.48 6.77
CA ALA A 102 3.81 -7.08 7.17
C ALA A 102 2.44 -6.75 7.79
N ARG A 103 1.34 -7.24 7.19
CA ARG A 103 -0.02 -7.11 7.75
C ARG A 103 -0.18 -7.84 9.08
N ASN A 104 0.46 -8.98 9.26
CA ASN A 104 0.45 -9.70 10.54
C ASN A 104 1.13 -8.86 11.63
N TYR A 105 2.27 -8.24 11.32
CA TYR A 105 2.96 -7.36 12.26
C TYR A 105 2.18 -6.08 12.56
N ALA A 106 1.59 -5.43 11.56
CA ALA A 106 0.70 -4.30 11.79
C ALA A 106 -0.42 -4.66 12.78
N ARG A 107 -1.01 -5.86 12.66
CA ARG A 107 -2.00 -6.35 13.62
C ARG A 107 -1.43 -6.59 15.03
N GLN A 108 -0.24 -7.20 15.14
CA GLN A 108 0.40 -7.44 16.45
C GLN A 108 0.78 -6.16 17.17
N LEU A 109 1.03 -5.09 16.41
CA LEU A 109 1.39 -3.76 16.89
C LEU A 109 0.17 -2.84 17.08
N ASP A 110 -1.06 -3.37 16.94
CA ASP A 110 -2.31 -2.60 16.99
C ASP A 110 -2.36 -1.39 16.04
N LEU A 111 -1.67 -1.49 14.90
CA LEU A 111 -1.67 -0.47 13.86
C LEU A 111 -2.87 -0.63 12.93
N ALA A 112 -3.52 0.49 12.59
CA ALA A 112 -4.51 0.49 11.53
C ALA A 112 -3.82 0.24 10.18
N PHE A 113 -4.33 -0.73 9.41
CA PHE A 113 -3.79 -1.00 8.08
C PHE A 113 -4.87 -1.28 7.05
N THR A 114 -4.53 -1.00 5.80
CA THR A 114 -5.25 -1.41 4.59
C THR A 114 -4.24 -1.96 3.58
N GLY A 115 -4.70 -2.37 2.40
CA GLY A 115 -3.84 -2.78 1.27
C GLY A 115 -4.46 -2.32 -0.05
N THR A 116 -3.87 -2.69 -1.18
CA THR A 116 -4.33 -2.32 -2.52
C THR A 116 -5.82 -2.61 -2.73
N LEU A 117 -6.28 -3.81 -2.35
CA LEU A 117 -7.69 -4.16 -2.48
C LEU A 117 -8.62 -3.31 -1.58
N GLY A 118 -8.15 -2.93 -0.40
CA GLY A 118 -8.91 -2.03 0.48
C GLY A 118 -8.98 -0.61 -0.07
N VAL A 119 -7.91 -0.13 -0.70
CA VAL A 119 -7.89 1.15 -1.43
C VAL A 119 -8.91 1.12 -2.58
N LEU A 120 -8.91 0.07 -3.40
CA LEU A 120 -9.87 -0.09 -4.50
C LEU A 120 -11.32 -0.19 -4.01
N LEU A 121 -11.56 -0.95 -2.94
CA LEU A 121 -12.89 -1.05 -2.34
C LEU A 121 -13.38 0.31 -1.82
N LYS A 122 -12.52 1.07 -1.12
CA LYS A 122 -12.84 2.41 -0.64
C LYS A 122 -13.12 3.37 -1.82
N ALA A 123 -12.33 3.29 -2.89
CA ALA A 123 -12.54 4.06 -4.11
C ALA A 123 -13.92 3.79 -4.72
N LYS A 124 -14.33 2.53 -4.80
CA LYS A 124 -15.65 2.13 -5.30
C LYS A 124 -16.78 2.67 -4.42
N GLN A 125 -16.66 2.52 -3.11
CA GLN A 125 -17.66 2.97 -2.14
C GLN A 125 -17.86 4.50 -2.17
N LEU A 126 -16.81 5.25 -2.49
CA LEU A 126 -16.85 6.70 -2.63
C LEU A 126 -17.13 7.18 -4.06
N GLY A 127 -17.36 6.26 -5.00
CA GLY A 127 -17.72 6.59 -6.38
C GLY A 127 -16.56 7.10 -7.25
N HIS A 128 -15.30 6.87 -6.85
CA HIS A 128 -14.13 7.20 -7.67
C HIS A 128 -13.91 6.23 -8.83
N VAL A 129 -14.44 5.01 -8.72
CA VAL A 129 -14.43 3.99 -9.78
C VAL A 129 -15.79 3.34 -9.89
N GLU A 130 -16.22 3.06 -11.12
CA GLU A 130 -17.51 2.42 -11.39
C GLU A 130 -17.48 0.91 -11.11
N SER A 131 -16.34 0.25 -11.27
CA SER A 131 -16.16 -1.17 -10.99
C SER A 131 -14.72 -1.49 -10.63
N ILE A 132 -14.51 -2.44 -9.72
CA ILE A 132 -13.18 -2.92 -9.35
C ILE A 132 -12.84 -4.28 -9.97
N ALA A 133 -13.83 -5.06 -10.44
CA ALA A 133 -13.57 -6.37 -11.06
C ALA A 133 -12.53 -6.32 -12.21
N PRO A 134 -12.60 -5.38 -13.18
CA PRO A 134 -11.58 -5.28 -14.24
C PRO A 134 -10.19 -4.94 -13.69
N ILE A 135 -10.11 -4.20 -12.59
CA ILE A 135 -8.85 -3.82 -11.94
C ILE A 135 -8.25 -5.05 -11.25
N LEU A 136 -9.08 -5.86 -10.59
CA LEU A 136 -8.66 -7.14 -9.99
C LEU A 136 -8.12 -8.11 -11.05
N ASP A 137 -8.71 -8.15 -12.25
CA ASP A 137 -8.19 -8.95 -13.36
C ASP A 137 -6.79 -8.48 -13.82
N GLN A 138 -6.57 -7.17 -13.89
CA GLN A 138 -5.25 -6.61 -14.18
C GLN A 138 -4.23 -6.95 -13.09
N LEU A 139 -4.61 -6.85 -11.81
CA LEU A 139 -3.76 -7.25 -10.68
C LEU A 139 -3.35 -8.72 -10.78
N ASN A 140 -4.30 -9.61 -11.11
CA ASN A 140 -4.01 -11.04 -11.31
C ASN A 140 -3.00 -11.25 -12.44
N ALA A 141 -3.12 -10.52 -13.55
CA ALA A 141 -2.16 -10.58 -14.66
C ALA A 141 -0.75 -10.09 -14.26
N LEU A 142 -0.65 -9.20 -13.27
CA LEU A 142 0.59 -8.73 -12.67
C LEU A 142 1.13 -9.66 -11.56
N ASN A 143 0.57 -10.85 -11.40
CA ASN A 143 0.89 -11.81 -10.34
C ASN A 143 0.69 -11.26 -8.93
N PHE A 144 -0.27 -10.35 -8.74
CA PHE A 144 -0.70 -9.90 -7.41
C PHE A 144 -1.18 -11.10 -6.59
N ARG A 145 -0.51 -11.38 -5.47
CA ARG A 145 -0.82 -12.54 -4.64
C ARG A 145 -2.02 -12.27 -3.76
N VAL A 146 -3.19 -12.72 -4.20
CA VAL A 146 -4.43 -12.68 -3.42
C VAL A 146 -5.11 -14.05 -3.41
N ALA A 147 -5.60 -14.48 -2.25
CA ALA A 147 -6.45 -15.67 -2.18
C ALA A 147 -7.78 -15.41 -2.89
N GLN A 148 -8.28 -16.38 -3.68
CA GLN A 148 -9.57 -16.25 -4.37
C GLN A 148 -10.73 -15.86 -3.43
N SER A 149 -10.72 -16.39 -2.21
CA SER A 149 -11.71 -16.04 -1.18
C SER A 149 -11.66 -14.56 -0.80
N THR A 150 -10.47 -13.95 -0.76
CA THR A 150 -10.30 -12.53 -0.47
C THR A 150 -10.77 -11.68 -1.64
N ALA A 151 -10.42 -12.03 -2.88
CA ALA A 151 -10.90 -11.34 -4.07
C ALA A 151 -12.43 -11.38 -4.16
N ALA A 152 -13.04 -12.57 -3.96
CA ALA A 152 -14.50 -12.73 -3.95
C ALA A 152 -15.18 -11.92 -2.84
N ALA A 153 -14.59 -11.89 -1.63
CA ALA A 153 -15.11 -11.08 -0.53
C ALA A 153 -15.07 -9.57 -0.87
N VAL A 154 -13.98 -9.09 -1.48
CA VAL A 154 -13.85 -7.70 -1.91
C VAL A 154 -14.89 -7.33 -2.98
N LEU A 155 -15.12 -8.20 -3.96
CA LEU A 155 -16.18 -8.00 -4.98
C LEU A 155 -17.56 -7.95 -4.35
N LYS A 156 -17.85 -8.86 -3.41
CA LYS A 156 -19.13 -8.85 -2.68
C LYS A 156 -19.33 -7.54 -1.91
N LEU A 157 -18.30 -7.06 -1.22
CA LEU A 157 -18.33 -5.78 -0.50
C LEU A 157 -18.48 -4.57 -1.44
N ALA A 158 -18.06 -4.71 -2.70
CA ALA A 158 -18.20 -3.70 -3.75
C ALA A 158 -19.57 -3.74 -4.47
N ASN A 159 -20.47 -4.66 -4.08
CA ASN A 159 -21.72 -4.97 -4.79
C ASN A 159 -21.48 -5.45 -6.24
N GLU A 160 -20.38 -6.16 -6.47
CA GLU A 160 -19.99 -6.77 -7.76
C GLU A 160 -19.89 -8.30 -7.67
N GLY A 161 -20.06 -8.87 -6.47
CA GLY A 161 -20.09 -10.31 -6.25
C GLY A 161 -21.47 -10.89 -6.54
N ASN A 162 -21.49 -12.10 -7.11
CA ASN A 162 -22.69 -12.93 -7.26
C ASN A 162 -23.21 -13.45 -5.91
#